data_AF-A0A101IZP0-F1
#
_entry.id   AF-A0A101IZP0-F1
#
_cell.length_a   1.000
_cell.length_b   1.000
_cell.length_c   1.000
_cell.angle_alpha   90.00
_cell.angle_beta   90.00
_cell.angle_gamma   90.00
#
_symmetry.space_group_name_H-M   'P 1'
#
loop_
_entity.id
_entity.type
_entity.pdbx_description
1 polymer ?
#
loop_
_entity_poly.entity_id
_entity_poly.type
_entity_poly.pdbx_seq_one_letter_code
_entity_poly.pdbx_strand_id
1 'polypeptide(L)'
;MGGIICSIPVMSTYDQSGTDTVPERGRNRGGDHVIYWMQRSQRAEENHALEYAVNEANQRGVPLSLLFCLDPKYPLATSRSFRFMIEGLAETHTKLLERGIPLSLIMGDPDQLVPHFIQDVALLVVDHGYLRHERQIRHAITEEAHSPVIEVESDCVVLVRAASLKEEWSAVTLRRRITPQISHFLHPVEEIKLKRPAPENVESDHDPTDIDSLLKKIGFFEPENPLMAHGGRAGAARRLAVFLAAPTHLYDTAQNDPGREVTSGLHRTCILARYHPLKWHVQPGICQVFLRR
;
A
#
# COMPACT_ATOMS: atom_id res chain seq x y z
N MET A 1 -9.54 27.65 17.53
CA MET A 1 -9.70 26.28 18.08
C MET A 1 -10.60 25.52 17.12
N GLY A 2 -10.16 24.34 16.65
CA GLY A 2 -10.90 23.55 15.66
C GLY A 2 -10.02 23.10 14.51
N GLY A 3 -8.93 22.38 14.81
CA GLY A 3 -8.22 21.60 13.80
C GLY A 3 -8.96 20.28 13.67
N ILE A 4 -9.66 20.08 12.56
CA ILE A 4 -10.24 18.79 12.19
C ILE A 4 -9.05 17.86 11.94
N ILE A 5 -8.77 16.98 12.91
CA ILE A 5 -7.82 15.88 12.73
C ILE A 5 -8.50 14.96 11.73
N CYS A 6 -7.98 14.95 10.50
CA CYS A 6 -8.39 14.01 9.46
C CYS A 6 -8.30 12.60 10.04
N SER A 7 -9.44 11.90 10.02
CA SER A 7 -9.64 10.59 10.63
C SER A 7 -8.89 9.56 9.80
N ILE A 8 -7.59 9.43 10.03
CA ILE A 8 -6.82 8.31 9.48
C ILE A 8 -7.35 7.06 10.19
N PRO A 9 -7.87 6.06 9.46
CA PRO A 9 -8.35 4.84 10.08
C PRO A 9 -7.16 4.02 10.56
N VAL A 10 -6.79 4.23 11.82
CA VAL A 10 -5.85 3.38 12.56
C VAL A 10 -6.62 2.14 13.01
N MET A 11 -6.23 0.97 12.54
CA MET A 11 -6.73 -0.28 13.13
C MET A 11 -5.75 -0.77 14.20
N SER A 12 -6.28 -0.84 15.43
CA SER A 12 -5.85 -1.58 16.61
C SER A 12 -4.41 -2.10 16.68
N THR A 13 -3.73 -1.77 17.78
CA THR A 13 -2.70 -2.65 18.36
C THR A 13 -3.30 -4.05 18.55
N TYR A 14 -2.60 -5.10 18.15
CA TYR A 14 -3.08 -6.49 18.27
C TYR A 14 -3.45 -6.82 19.72
N ASP A 15 -4.75 -6.85 20.05
CA ASP A 15 -5.29 -7.54 21.20
C ASP A 15 -6.45 -8.43 20.72
N GLN A 16 -6.33 -9.74 20.94
CA GLN A 16 -7.32 -10.74 20.55
C GLN A 16 -8.50 -10.84 21.52
N SER A 17 -8.60 -9.95 22.51
CA SER A 17 -9.60 -10.04 23.59
C SER A 17 -10.96 -9.39 23.32
N GLY A 18 -11.17 -8.67 22.21
CA GLY A 18 -12.47 -8.08 21.87
C GLY A 18 -12.93 -6.98 22.83
N THR A 19 -12.02 -6.41 23.63
CA THR A 19 -12.27 -5.18 24.38
C THR A 19 -11.64 -4.00 23.67
N ASP A 20 -12.47 -3.05 23.20
CA ASP A 20 -12.07 -1.73 22.72
C ASP A 20 -11.50 -0.89 23.89
N THR A 21 -10.31 -1.24 24.35
CA THR A 21 -9.50 -0.35 25.19
C THR A 21 -8.46 0.28 24.30
N VAL A 22 -8.65 1.56 23.97
CA VAL A 22 -7.60 2.43 23.41
C VAL A 22 -6.49 2.48 24.47
N PRO A 23 -5.33 1.82 24.29
CA PRO A 23 -4.27 1.91 25.28
C PRO A 23 -3.76 3.34 25.27
N GLU A 24 -3.55 3.92 26.46
CA GLU A 24 -2.88 5.20 26.60
C GLU A 24 -1.60 5.19 25.75
N ARG A 25 -1.45 6.24 24.93
CA ARG A 25 -0.27 6.47 24.07
C ARG A 25 0.98 6.18 24.88
N GLY A 26 1.69 5.10 24.56
CA GLY A 26 3.05 4.83 25.00
C GLY A 26 3.96 5.94 24.52
N ARG A 27 3.93 7.08 25.20
CA ARG A 27 4.83 8.20 24.98
C ARG A 27 6.20 7.76 25.49
N ASN A 28 7.10 7.60 24.53
CA ASN A 28 8.54 7.47 24.66
C ASN A 28 9.09 6.19 25.29
N ARG A 29 9.70 5.38 24.42
CA ARG A 29 11.08 4.91 24.62
C ARG A 29 11.92 5.27 23.39
N GLY A 30 12.71 6.33 23.52
CA GLY A 30 14.05 6.50 22.93
C GLY A 30 14.28 6.55 21.42
N GLY A 31 13.37 6.09 20.56
CA GLY A 31 13.66 5.99 19.13
C GLY A 31 13.78 7.35 18.44
N ASP A 32 14.70 7.44 17.48
CA ASP A 32 15.08 8.70 16.81
C ASP A 32 14.54 8.81 15.38
N HIS A 33 13.81 7.81 14.89
CA HIS A 33 13.22 7.78 13.55
C HIS A 33 11.90 6.98 13.49
N VAL A 34 11.05 7.30 12.53
CA VAL A 34 9.89 6.48 12.15
C VAL A 34 10.27 5.65 10.93
N ILE A 35 9.92 4.37 10.94
CA ILE A 35 10.01 3.52 9.75
C ILE A 35 8.61 3.21 9.26
N TYR A 36 8.38 3.37 7.96
CA TYR A 36 7.25 2.74 7.27
C TYR A 36 7.75 1.53 6.49
N TRP A 37 7.43 0.33 6.97
CA TRP A 37 7.64 -0.89 6.21
C TRP A 37 6.50 -1.08 5.21
N MET A 38 6.82 -0.80 3.94
CA MET A 38 5.90 -0.87 2.81
C MET A 38 6.04 -2.25 2.16
N GLN A 39 4.94 -3.00 2.08
CA GLN A 39 4.94 -4.32 1.44
C GLN A 39 3.91 -4.40 0.32
N ARG A 40 2.67 -4.03 0.61
CA ARG A 40 1.52 -4.15 -0.29
C ARG A 40 1.21 -2.84 -0.99
N SER A 41 1.10 -1.75 -0.23
CA SER A 41 0.71 -0.43 -0.72
C SER A 41 1.88 0.32 -1.37
N GLN A 42 2.43 -0.25 -2.44
CA GLN A 42 3.68 0.20 -3.01
C GLN A 42 3.51 1.39 -3.97
N ARG A 43 3.16 2.55 -3.41
CA ARG A 43 2.91 3.83 -4.11
C ARG A 43 3.19 5.02 -3.19
N ALA A 44 3.67 6.13 -3.76
CA ALA A 44 3.98 7.36 -3.02
C ALA A 44 2.80 8.33 -2.89
N GLU A 45 1.74 8.10 -3.65
CA GLU A 45 0.54 8.94 -3.69
C GLU A 45 -0.66 8.11 -3.25
N GLU A 46 -1.64 8.72 -2.59
CA GLU A 46 -2.86 8.06 -2.13
C GLU A 46 -2.58 6.82 -1.26
N ASN A 47 -1.64 6.97 -0.33
CA ASN A 47 -1.19 5.90 0.54
C ASN A 47 -1.43 6.29 1.99
N HIS A 48 -2.52 5.80 2.59
CA HIS A 48 -2.91 6.17 3.95
C HIS A 48 -1.83 5.81 4.98
N ALA A 49 -1.15 4.67 4.80
CA ALA A 49 -0.04 4.25 5.67
C ALA A 49 1.15 5.21 5.58
N LEU A 50 1.49 5.66 4.36
CA LEU A 50 2.54 6.67 4.16
C LEU A 50 2.18 8.00 4.82
N GLU A 51 0.97 8.51 4.57
CA GLU A 51 0.56 9.80 5.15
C GLU A 51 0.42 9.73 6.68
N TYR A 52 0.00 8.58 7.22
CA TYR A 52 0.04 8.32 8.65
C TYR A 52 1.47 8.39 9.21
N ALA A 53 2.42 7.72 8.55
CA ALA A 53 3.82 7.72 8.96
C ALA A 53 4.44 9.13 8.90
N VAL A 54 4.15 9.90 7.85
CA VAL A 54 4.59 11.30 7.72
C VAL A 54 4.02 12.15 8.86
N ASN A 55 2.73 12.00 9.16
CA ASN A 55 2.10 12.74 10.24
C ASN A 55 2.68 12.39 11.62
N GLU A 56 2.93 11.10 11.89
CA GLU A 56 3.56 10.66 13.13
C GLU A 56 5.00 11.15 13.28
N ALA A 57 5.81 11.05 12.22
CA ALA A 57 7.17 11.59 12.19
C ALA A 57 7.17 13.11 12.48
N ASN A 58 6.26 13.84 11.84
CA ASN A 58 6.08 15.28 12.04
C ASN A 58 5.64 15.64 13.47
N GLN A 59 4.75 14.87 14.09
CA GLN A 59 4.30 15.08 15.47
C GLN A 59 5.40 14.81 16.49
N ARG A 60 6.25 13.82 16.21
CA ARG A 60 7.38 13.41 17.06
C ARG A 60 8.63 14.27 16.84
N GLY A 61 8.69 14.97 15.71
CA GLY A 61 9.87 15.75 15.33
C GLY A 61 11.07 14.87 14.98
N VAL A 62 10.84 13.70 14.41
CA VAL A 62 11.89 12.75 13.99
C VAL A 62 11.81 12.52 12.47
N PRO A 63 12.91 12.10 11.81
CA PRO A 63 12.90 11.67 10.42
C PRO A 63 11.99 10.47 10.14
N LEU A 64 11.61 10.32 8.87
CA LEU A 64 10.91 9.16 8.32
C LEU A 64 11.77 8.51 7.24
N SER A 65 11.92 7.20 7.29
CA SER A 65 12.43 6.37 6.19
C SER A 65 11.43 5.27 5.83
N LEU A 66 11.47 4.82 4.59
CA LEU A 66 10.72 3.66 4.14
C LEU A 66 11.63 2.44 4.05
N LEU A 67 11.10 1.29 4.42
CA LEU A 67 11.74 0.00 4.25
C LEU A 67 10.92 -0.83 3.26
N PHE A 68 11.59 -1.42 2.27
CA PHE A 68 11.02 -2.43 1.40
C PHE A 68 11.93 -3.66 1.35
N CYS A 69 11.39 -4.80 1.77
CA CYS A 69 12.08 -6.09 1.69
C CYS A 69 11.71 -6.78 0.38
N LEU A 70 12.70 -6.99 -0.48
CA LEU A 70 12.56 -7.72 -1.73
C LEU A 70 12.92 -9.18 -1.48
N ASP A 71 11.92 -10.03 -1.26
CA ASP A 71 12.10 -11.47 -1.07
C ASP A 71 12.14 -12.22 -2.42
N PRO A 72 13.29 -12.79 -2.83
CA PRO A 72 13.37 -13.59 -4.06
C PRO A 72 12.56 -14.89 -4.02
N LYS A 73 12.20 -15.35 -2.81
CA LYS A 73 11.45 -16.59 -2.57
C LYS A 73 9.95 -16.36 -2.45
N TYR A 74 9.46 -15.14 -2.74
CA TYR A 74 8.06 -14.82 -2.60
C TYR A 74 7.17 -15.82 -3.37
N PRO A 75 6.14 -16.42 -2.73
CA PRO A 75 5.40 -17.52 -3.32
C PRO A 75 4.78 -17.18 -4.68
N LEU A 76 4.92 -18.10 -5.64
CA LEU A 76 4.32 -18.02 -6.98
C LEU A 76 4.75 -16.80 -7.82
N ALA A 77 5.83 -16.12 -7.42
CA ALA A 77 6.36 -15.01 -8.20
C ALA A 77 7.05 -15.51 -9.49
N THR A 78 6.82 -14.79 -10.58
CA THR A 78 7.39 -15.04 -11.91
C THR A 78 8.31 -13.89 -12.31
N SER A 79 9.15 -14.09 -13.33
CA SER A 79 9.98 -13.02 -13.91
C SER A 79 9.17 -11.78 -14.29
N ARG A 80 8.02 -12.00 -14.93
CA ARG A 80 7.09 -10.95 -15.36
C ARG A 80 6.49 -10.19 -14.18
N SER A 81 6.08 -10.89 -13.11
CA SER A 81 5.51 -10.22 -11.93
C SER A 81 6.58 -9.43 -11.17
N PHE A 82 7.80 -9.96 -11.05
CA PHE A 82 8.91 -9.22 -10.44
C PHE A 82 9.28 -7.98 -11.25
N ARG A 83 9.42 -8.10 -12.58
CA ARG A 83 9.72 -6.95 -13.45
C ARG A 83 8.65 -5.86 -13.30
N PHE A 84 7.37 -6.23 -13.41
CA PHE A 84 6.27 -5.28 -13.23
C PHE A 84 6.28 -4.63 -11.83
N MET A 85 6.58 -5.40 -10.79
CA MET A 85 6.70 -4.89 -9.43
C MET A 85 7.88 -3.91 -9.31
N ILE A 86 9.07 -4.27 -9.78
CA ILE A 86 10.27 -3.43 -9.66
C ILE A 86 10.13 -2.15 -10.50
N GLU A 87 9.55 -2.22 -11.70
CA GLU A 87 9.21 -1.03 -12.50
C GLU A 87 8.33 -0.06 -11.71
N GLY A 88 7.31 -0.56 -11.00
CA GLY A 88 6.46 0.28 -10.16
C GLY A 88 7.14 0.77 -8.88
N LEU A 89 8.08 0.00 -8.34
CA LEU A 89 8.88 0.41 -7.19
C LEU A 89 9.87 1.50 -7.58
N ALA A 90 10.49 1.44 -8.76
CA ALA A 90 11.35 2.48 -9.30
C ALA A 90 10.61 3.81 -9.44
N GLU A 91 9.38 3.81 -10.00
CA GLU A 91 8.54 5.01 -10.06
C GLU A 91 8.20 5.54 -8.66
N THR A 92 7.86 4.63 -7.74
CA THR A 92 7.54 4.98 -6.34
C THR A 92 8.75 5.60 -5.63
N HIS A 93 9.94 5.03 -5.82
CA HIS A 93 11.19 5.52 -5.27
C HIS A 93 11.47 6.96 -5.68
N THR A 94 11.39 7.26 -6.99
CA THR A 94 11.57 8.63 -7.50
C THR A 94 10.59 9.61 -6.87
N LYS A 95 9.32 9.21 -6.71
CA LYS A 95 8.31 10.06 -6.06
C LYS A 95 8.51 10.24 -4.56
N LEU A 96 9.05 9.24 -3.87
CA LEU A 96 9.41 9.37 -2.46
C LEU A 96 10.61 10.31 -2.27
N LEU A 97 11.62 10.23 -3.16
CA LEU A 97 12.75 11.15 -3.16
C LEU A 97 12.33 12.61 -3.40
N GLU A 98 11.40 12.86 -4.33
CA GLU A 98 10.80 14.19 -4.53
C GLU A 98 10.15 14.74 -3.25
N ARG A 99 9.65 13.85 -2.37
CA ARG A 99 9.05 14.20 -1.08
C ARG A 99 10.06 14.26 0.07
N GLY A 100 11.35 14.01 -0.19
CA GLY A 100 12.40 13.96 0.83
C GLY A 100 12.32 12.73 1.73
N ILE A 101 11.78 11.63 1.22
CA ILE A 101 11.57 10.38 1.93
C ILE A 101 12.45 9.29 1.28
N PRO A 102 13.55 8.88 1.92
CA PRO A 102 14.39 7.81 1.39
C PRO A 102 13.71 6.43 1.53
N LEU A 103 14.00 5.54 0.59
CA LEU A 103 13.54 4.15 0.56
C LEU A 103 14.73 3.20 0.63
N SER A 104 14.82 2.43 1.71
CA SER A 104 15.74 1.31 1.86
C SER A 104 15.19 0.09 1.14
N LEU A 105 15.90 -0.37 0.11
CA LEU A 105 15.61 -1.61 -0.59
C LEU A 105 16.59 -2.70 -0.14
N ILE A 106 16.08 -3.63 0.67
CA ILE A 106 16.88 -4.72 1.26
C ILE A 106 16.43 -6.04 0.66
N MET A 107 17.36 -6.90 0.26
CA MET A 107 17.03 -8.19 -0.35
C MET A 107 17.02 -9.31 0.68
N GLY A 108 15.90 -10.02 0.80
CA GLY A 108 15.79 -11.17 1.70
C GLY A 108 14.42 -11.31 2.35
N ASP A 109 14.36 -12.17 3.36
CA ASP A 109 13.14 -12.54 4.08
C ASP A 109 12.74 -11.43 5.06
N PRO A 110 11.55 -10.82 4.94
CA PRO A 110 11.09 -9.80 5.86
C PRO A 110 11.01 -10.26 7.32
N ASP A 111 10.73 -11.55 7.59
CA ASP A 111 10.69 -12.09 8.97
C ASP A 111 12.03 -11.92 9.67
N GLN A 112 13.13 -12.05 8.93
CA GLN A 112 14.47 -11.92 9.47
C GLN A 112 14.97 -10.48 9.39
N LEU A 113 14.65 -9.76 8.33
CA LEU A 113 15.22 -8.43 8.07
C LEU A 113 14.56 -7.35 8.93
N VAL A 114 13.22 -7.29 8.97
CA VAL A 114 12.51 -6.17 9.62
C VAL A 114 12.89 -6.01 11.09
N PRO A 115 13.01 -7.09 11.91
CA PRO A 115 13.45 -6.96 13.30
C PRO A 115 14.80 -6.25 13.49
N HIS A 116 15.73 -6.33 12.53
CA HIS A 116 17.03 -5.65 12.61
C HIS A 116 16.90 -4.14 12.42
N PHE A 117 15.97 -3.68 11.59
CA PHE A 117 15.76 -2.26 11.30
C PHE A 117 14.95 -1.53 12.38
N ILE A 118 14.23 -2.26 13.24
CA ILE A 118 13.26 -1.66 14.17
C ILE A 118 13.73 -1.62 15.63
N GLN A 119 15.01 -1.86 15.89
CA GLN A 119 15.56 -1.89 17.25
C GLN A 119 15.44 -0.52 17.94
N ASP A 120 15.74 0.57 17.23
CA ASP A 120 15.81 1.93 17.76
C ASP A 120 14.79 2.89 17.09
N VAL A 121 13.62 2.37 16.69
CA VAL A 121 12.58 3.20 16.05
C VAL A 121 11.61 3.80 17.07
N ALA A 122 11.17 5.02 16.81
CA ALA A 122 10.13 5.67 17.61
C ALA A 122 8.74 5.07 17.35
N LEU A 123 8.55 4.54 16.14
CA LEU A 123 7.32 3.94 15.63
C LEU A 123 7.63 3.15 14.35
N LEU A 124 7.11 1.93 14.28
CA LEU A 124 6.99 1.19 13.04
C LEU A 124 5.55 1.33 12.50
N VAL A 125 5.42 1.79 11.27
CA VAL A 125 4.16 1.76 10.52
C VAL A 125 4.24 0.63 9.50
N VAL A 126 3.17 -0.14 9.34
CA VAL A 126 3.05 -1.22 8.35
C VAL A 126 1.74 -1.08 7.58
N ASP A 127 1.71 -1.47 6.31
CA ASP A 127 0.45 -1.60 5.58
C ASP A 127 -0.29 -2.89 5.96
N HIS A 128 -1.61 -2.95 5.72
CA HIS A 128 -2.42 -4.10 6.12
C HIS A 128 -2.13 -5.38 5.32
N GLY A 129 -1.85 -6.48 6.03
CA GLY A 129 -1.66 -7.81 5.47
C GLY A 129 -2.95 -8.63 5.39
N TYR A 130 -3.45 -8.91 4.19
CA TYR A 130 -4.71 -9.65 4.01
C TYR A 130 -4.51 -11.17 3.92
N LEU A 131 -3.31 -11.62 3.55
CA LEU A 131 -3.00 -13.04 3.41
C LEU A 131 -2.50 -13.64 4.73
N ARG A 132 -2.65 -14.96 4.88
CA ARG A 132 -2.25 -15.67 6.11
C ARG A 132 -0.78 -15.43 6.47
N HIS A 133 0.12 -15.59 5.49
CA HIS A 133 1.55 -15.40 5.69
C HIS A 133 1.89 -13.94 6.01
N GLU A 134 1.28 -12.96 5.32
CA GLU A 134 1.46 -11.52 5.60
C GLU A 134 1.10 -11.15 7.05
N ARG A 135 0.01 -11.74 7.58
CA ARG A 135 -0.39 -11.54 8.98
C ARG A 135 0.55 -12.22 9.96
N GLN A 136 1.03 -13.42 9.65
CA GLN A 136 1.97 -14.15 10.50
C GLN A 136 3.28 -13.38 10.67
N ILE A 137 3.83 -12.86 9.56
CA ILE A 137 5.04 -12.04 9.57
C ILE A 137 4.85 -10.78 10.45
N ARG A 138 3.74 -10.05 10.27
CA ARG A 138 3.43 -8.85 11.09
C ARG A 138 3.26 -9.18 12.57
N HIS A 139 2.65 -10.32 12.89
CA HIS A 139 2.50 -10.78 14.26
C HIS A 139 3.85 -11.05 14.91
N ALA A 140 4.72 -11.83 14.25
CA ALA A 140 6.06 -12.14 14.74
C ALA A 140 6.88 -10.86 14.96
N ILE A 141 6.86 -9.94 14.00
CA ILE A 141 7.52 -8.63 14.13
C ILE A 141 6.98 -7.84 15.32
N THR A 142 5.67 -7.88 15.57
CA THR A 142 5.06 -7.17 16.71
C THR A 142 5.47 -7.79 18.05
N GLU A 143 5.66 -9.10 18.12
CA GLU A 143 6.14 -9.79 19.33
C GLU A 143 7.60 -9.46 19.65
N GLU A 144 8.42 -9.21 18.64
CA GLU A 144 9.84 -8.86 18.79
C GLU A 144 10.08 -7.35 18.95
N ALA A 145 9.17 -6.49 18.47
CA ALA A 145 9.35 -5.06 18.46
C ALA A 145 9.39 -4.44 19.88
N HIS A 146 10.44 -3.66 20.16
CA HIS A 146 10.52 -2.84 21.37
C HIS A 146 9.79 -1.49 21.24
N SER A 147 9.47 -1.11 20.00
CA SER A 147 8.74 0.11 19.62
C SER A 147 7.26 -0.17 19.31
N PRO A 148 6.37 0.83 19.40
CA PRO A 148 5.00 0.67 18.90
C PRO A 148 4.98 0.27 17.42
N VAL A 149 4.10 -0.68 17.08
CA VAL A 149 3.81 -1.08 15.70
C VAL A 149 2.37 -0.69 15.38
N ILE A 150 2.15 0.04 14.29
CA ILE A 150 0.83 0.47 13.84
C ILE A 150 0.57 -0.04 12.42
N GLU A 151 -0.50 -0.82 12.27
CA GLU A 151 -0.98 -1.28 10.97
C GLU A 151 -2.02 -0.30 10.40
N VAL A 152 -1.86 0.07 9.13
CA VAL A 152 -2.75 1.00 8.43
C VAL A 152 -3.25 0.37 7.13
N GLU A 153 -4.57 0.25 7.02
CA GLU A 153 -5.22 -0.27 5.83
C GLU A 153 -5.31 0.82 4.75
N SER A 154 -4.69 0.56 3.60
CA SER A 154 -4.56 1.54 2.52
C SER A 154 -5.14 1.08 1.18
N ASP A 155 -5.61 -0.17 1.07
CA ASP A 155 -5.97 -0.76 -0.23
C ASP A 155 -7.47 -0.92 -0.46
N CYS A 156 -8.28 -0.86 0.60
CA CYS A 156 -9.73 -0.86 0.54
C CYS A 156 -10.29 0.54 0.81
N VAL A 157 -11.41 0.88 0.16
CA VAL A 157 -12.13 2.14 0.44
C VAL A 157 -12.79 2.05 1.81
N VAL A 158 -13.65 1.05 2.01
CA VAL A 158 -14.23 0.75 3.32
C VAL A 158 -13.37 -0.31 3.97
N LEU A 159 -12.86 -0.02 5.18
CA LEU A 159 -12.00 -0.91 5.94
C LEU A 159 -12.65 -2.28 6.13
N VAL A 160 -11.87 -3.36 6.12
CA VAL A 160 -12.42 -4.71 6.27
C VAL A 160 -13.23 -4.86 7.56
N ARG A 161 -12.72 -4.37 8.71
CA ARG A 161 -13.44 -4.47 9.99
C ARG A 161 -14.65 -3.55 10.09
N ALA A 162 -14.66 -2.42 9.37
CA ALA A 162 -15.83 -1.55 9.29
C ALA A 162 -16.89 -2.13 8.35
N ALA A 163 -16.46 -2.83 7.28
CA ALA A 163 -17.32 -3.47 6.30
C ALA A 163 -18.12 -4.61 6.93
N SER A 164 -17.47 -5.54 7.63
CA SER A 164 -18.16 -6.59 8.40
C SER A 164 -17.25 -7.21 9.46
N LEU A 165 -17.83 -7.62 10.59
CA LEU A 165 -17.14 -8.37 11.64
C LEU A 165 -17.11 -9.89 11.38
N LYS A 166 -17.69 -10.33 10.25
CA LYS A 166 -17.73 -11.74 9.85
C LYS A 166 -17.61 -11.88 8.33
N GLU A 167 -17.37 -13.10 7.89
CA GLU A 167 -17.47 -13.45 6.48
C GLU A 167 -18.91 -13.25 5.99
N GLU A 168 -19.05 -12.53 4.87
CA GLU A 168 -20.33 -12.32 4.20
C GLU A 168 -20.53 -13.39 3.14
N TRP A 169 -21.69 -14.06 3.17
CA TRP A 169 -21.96 -15.22 2.30
C TRP A 169 -22.27 -14.84 0.84
N SER A 170 -22.53 -13.56 0.56
CA SER A 170 -22.77 -13.08 -0.81
C SER A 170 -22.33 -11.64 -1.03
N ALA A 171 -22.12 -11.28 -2.29
CA ALA A 171 -21.91 -9.89 -2.69
C ALA A 171 -23.10 -8.98 -2.30
N VAL A 172 -24.33 -9.51 -2.30
CA VAL A 172 -25.52 -8.75 -1.92
C VAL A 172 -25.48 -8.35 -0.45
N THR A 173 -25.11 -9.26 0.46
CA THR A 173 -25.04 -8.92 1.89
C THR A 173 -23.87 -8.01 2.20
N LEU A 174 -22.70 -8.23 1.56
CA LEU A 174 -21.57 -7.32 1.67
C LEU A 174 -21.92 -5.91 1.19
N ARG A 175 -22.56 -5.78 0.00
CA ARG A 175 -22.97 -4.48 -0.56
C ARG A 175 -23.87 -3.70 0.38
N ARG A 176 -24.84 -4.36 1.01
CA ARG A 176 -25.73 -3.72 2.01
C ARG A 176 -24.99 -3.12 3.20
N ARG A 177 -23.84 -3.68 3.57
CA ARG A 177 -22.99 -3.18 4.67
C ARG A 177 -22.06 -2.06 4.24
N ILE A 178 -21.41 -2.19 3.08
CA ILE A 178 -20.41 -1.22 2.61
C ILE A 178 -21.06 0.03 2.02
N THR A 179 -22.15 -0.08 1.24
CA THR A 179 -22.71 1.04 0.48
C THR A 179 -23.06 2.25 1.34
N PRO A 180 -23.71 2.11 2.52
CA PRO A 180 -24.00 3.25 3.38
C PRO A 180 -22.75 3.94 3.93
N GLN A 181 -21.62 3.24 3.99
CA GLN A 181 -20.36 3.74 4.56
C GLN A 181 -19.45 4.37 3.49
N ILE A 182 -19.69 4.12 2.20
CA ILE A 182 -18.81 4.61 1.12
C ILE A 182 -18.59 6.11 1.23
N SER A 183 -19.64 6.92 1.42
CA SER A 183 -19.50 8.38 1.49
C SER A 183 -18.68 8.87 2.69
N HIS A 184 -18.55 8.05 3.74
CA HIS A 184 -17.73 8.36 4.92
C HIS A 184 -16.25 8.05 4.70
N PHE A 185 -15.93 7.05 3.87
CA PHE A 185 -14.55 6.63 3.63
C PHE A 185 -13.98 7.13 2.29
N LEU A 186 -14.83 7.51 1.34
CA LEU A 186 -14.45 7.95 0.00
C LEU A 186 -14.04 9.42 0.01
N HIS A 187 -12.90 9.71 0.65
CA HIS A 187 -12.29 11.03 0.68
C HIS A 187 -10.90 11.00 0.04
N PRO A 188 -10.48 12.09 -0.64
CA PRO A 188 -9.11 12.19 -1.13
C PRO A 188 -8.11 12.08 0.02
N VAL A 189 -7.00 11.38 -0.24
CA VAL A 189 -5.87 11.33 0.69
C VAL A 189 -5.02 12.57 0.44
N GLU A 190 -4.91 13.44 1.44
CA GLU A 190 -4.08 14.64 1.36
C GLU A 190 -2.60 14.30 1.57
N GLU A 191 -1.75 14.77 0.67
CA GLU A 191 -0.30 14.62 0.80
C GLU A 191 0.24 15.56 1.87
N ILE A 192 0.88 15.00 2.89
CA ILE A 192 1.48 15.76 3.98
C ILE A 192 2.96 16.00 3.66
N LYS A 193 3.41 17.23 3.83
CA LYS A 193 4.83 17.58 3.71
C LYS A 193 5.61 17.08 4.93
N LEU A 194 6.67 16.30 4.69
CA LEU A 194 7.60 15.90 5.73
C LEU A 194 8.43 17.12 6.20
N LYS A 195 8.47 17.35 7.51
CA LYS A 195 9.18 18.49 8.11
C LYS A 195 10.66 18.22 8.33
N ARG A 196 11.03 16.96 8.58
CA ARG A 196 12.40 16.50 8.80
C ARG A 196 12.71 15.34 7.87
N PRO A 197 13.28 15.61 6.69
CA PRO A 197 13.82 14.55 5.83
C PRO A 197 14.84 13.70 6.59
N ALA A 198 14.83 12.40 6.35
CA ALA A 198 15.93 11.54 6.78
C ALA A 198 17.21 11.87 5.98
N PRO A 199 18.41 11.61 6.53
CA PRO A 199 19.65 11.76 5.77
C PRO A 199 19.62 10.86 4.53
N GLU A 200 20.21 11.31 3.41
CA GLU A 200 20.19 10.59 2.12
C GLU A 200 20.84 9.20 2.18
N ASN A 201 21.73 8.97 3.15
CA ASN A 201 22.49 7.73 3.30
C ASN A 201 21.77 6.69 4.17
N VAL A 202 20.47 6.50 3.99
CA VAL A 202 19.79 5.39 4.67
C VAL A 202 20.34 4.07 4.10
N GLU A 203 20.63 3.12 4.98
CA GLU A 203 21.12 1.81 4.61
C GLU A 203 20.20 1.17 3.55
N SER A 204 20.76 0.89 2.38
CA SER A 204 20.06 0.25 1.26
C SER A 204 21.07 -0.62 0.51
N ASP A 205 20.70 -1.87 0.24
CA ASP A 205 21.56 -2.77 -0.51
C ASP A 205 21.61 -2.41 -1.99
N HIS A 206 20.49 -1.89 -2.51
CA HIS A 206 20.25 -1.76 -3.94
C HIS A 206 19.52 -0.45 -4.28
N ASP A 207 19.72 0.01 -5.52
CA ASP A 207 18.95 1.10 -6.11
C ASP A 207 17.69 0.53 -6.79
N PRO A 208 16.47 0.93 -6.39
CA PRO A 208 15.23 0.51 -7.03
C PRO A 208 15.14 0.84 -8.53
N THR A 209 15.92 1.82 -9.01
CA THR A 209 15.92 2.25 -10.42
C THR A 209 16.76 1.34 -11.34
N ASP A 210 17.65 0.52 -10.78
CA ASP A 210 18.44 -0.47 -11.53
C ASP A 210 17.68 -1.80 -11.68
N ILE A 211 16.61 -1.75 -12.46
CA ILE A 211 15.64 -2.85 -12.64
C ILE A 211 16.31 -4.14 -13.12
N ASP A 212 17.20 -4.03 -14.12
CA ASP A 212 17.83 -5.20 -14.74
C ASP A 212 18.82 -5.89 -13.78
N SER A 213 19.57 -5.12 -12.99
CA SER A 213 20.45 -5.67 -11.95
C SER A 213 19.66 -6.38 -10.86
N LEU A 214 18.55 -5.79 -10.40
CA LEU A 214 17.65 -6.44 -9.44
C LEU A 214 17.11 -7.76 -9.99
N LEU A 215 16.58 -7.77 -11.23
CA LEU A 215 16.07 -8.99 -11.86
C LEU A 215 17.14 -10.09 -11.98
N LYS A 216 18.39 -9.73 -12.27
CA LYS A 216 19.52 -10.67 -12.30
C LYS A 216 19.78 -11.27 -10.92
N LYS A 217 19.77 -10.45 -9.86
CA LYS A 217 19.99 -10.92 -8.48
C LYS A 217 18.91 -11.87 -7.96
N ILE A 218 17.65 -11.61 -8.32
CA ILE A 218 16.52 -12.50 -7.96
C ILE A 218 16.55 -13.79 -8.80
N GLY A 219 17.36 -13.87 -9.85
CA GLY A 219 17.47 -15.04 -10.72
C GLY A 219 16.36 -15.13 -11.78
N PHE A 220 15.68 -14.02 -12.07
CA PHE A 220 14.52 -13.95 -12.96
C PHE A 220 14.74 -13.05 -14.19
N PHE A 221 15.99 -12.86 -14.60
CA PHE A 221 16.32 -12.01 -15.74
C PHE A 221 16.01 -12.68 -17.09
N GLU A 222 14.91 -12.25 -17.71
CA GLU A 222 14.53 -12.65 -19.08
C GLU A 222 14.38 -11.39 -19.96
N PRO A 223 15.43 -10.98 -20.69
CA PRO A 223 15.42 -9.73 -21.47
C PRO A 223 14.49 -9.79 -22.70
N GLU A 224 14.20 -10.98 -23.22
CA GLU A 224 13.45 -11.19 -24.45
C GLU A 224 11.93 -11.34 -24.24
N ASN A 225 11.43 -11.22 -23.01
CA ASN A 225 10.03 -11.47 -22.71
C ASN A 225 9.20 -10.19 -22.97
N PRO A 226 8.34 -10.15 -24.01
CA PRO A 226 7.58 -8.95 -24.33
C PRO A 226 6.67 -8.57 -23.17
N LEU A 227 6.84 -7.35 -22.67
CA LEU A 227 6.03 -6.82 -21.60
C LEU A 227 4.60 -6.58 -22.11
N MET A 228 3.64 -7.34 -21.58
CA MET A 228 2.21 -7.07 -21.80
C MET A 228 1.77 -5.73 -21.20
N ALA A 229 2.47 -5.28 -20.16
CA ALA A 229 2.20 -4.02 -19.48
C ALA A 229 3.44 -3.57 -18.70
N HIS A 230 3.67 -2.26 -18.65
CA HIS A 230 4.61 -1.67 -17.69
C HIS A 230 3.95 -1.50 -16.32
N GLY A 231 4.75 -1.74 -15.29
CA GLY A 231 4.48 -1.49 -13.89
C GLY A 231 4.28 -0.01 -13.57
N GLY A 232 3.93 0.25 -12.32
CA GLY A 232 3.84 1.60 -11.78
C GLY A 232 2.50 2.32 -12.01
N ARG A 233 2.42 3.51 -11.41
CA ARG A 233 1.21 4.33 -11.36
C ARG A 233 0.96 5.01 -12.69
N ALA A 234 1.99 5.48 -13.40
CA ALA A 234 1.85 6.07 -14.73
C ALA A 234 1.22 5.09 -15.72
N GLY A 235 1.65 3.82 -15.69
CA GLY A 235 1.04 2.75 -16.49
C GLY A 235 -0.43 2.53 -16.13
N ALA A 236 -0.76 2.53 -14.84
CA ALA A 236 -2.14 2.43 -14.34
C ALA A 236 -3.01 3.59 -14.84
N ALA A 237 -2.53 4.82 -14.70
CA ALA A 237 -3.25 6.03 -15.04
C ALA A 237 -3.56 6.08 -16.54
N ARG A 238 -2.60 5.69 -17.40
CA ARG A 238 -2.85 5.55 -18.84
C ARG A 238 -3.95 4.53 -19.15
N ARG A 239 -3.89 3.34 -18.53
CA ARG A 239 -4.92 2.30 -18.71
C ARG A 239 -6.30 2.77 -18.27
N LEU A 240 -6.39 3.44 -17.12
CA LEU A 240 -7.64 4.01 -16.65
C LEU A 240 -8.15 5.09 -17.61
N ALA A 241 -7.29 6.00 -18.07
CA ALA A 241 -7.70 7.05 -19.01
C ALA A 241 -8.27 6.48 -20.31
N VAL A 242 -7.64 5.44 -20.86
CA VAL A 242 -8.14 4.71 -22.04
C VAL A 242 -9.51 4.08 -21.75
N PHE A 243 -9.65 3.41 -20.61
CA PHE A 243 -10.92 2.79 -20.22
C PHE A 243 -12.05 3.82 -20.05
N LEU A 244 -11.77 4.97 -19.46
CA LEU A 244 -12.75 6.03 -19.22
C LEU A 244 -13.11 6.83 -20.46
N ALA A 245 -12.22 6.88 -21.46
CA ALA A 245 -12.53 7.46 -22.76
C ALA A 245 -13.49 6.61 -23.59
N ALA A 246 -13.59 5.31 -23.29
CA ALA A 246 -14.53 4.41 -23.97
C ALA A 246 -15.96 4.58 -23.41
N PRO A 247 -17.00 4.39 -24.24
CA PRO A 247 -18.38 4.42 -23.75
C PRO A 247 -18.65 3.37 -22.67
N THR A 248 -19.03 3.80 -21.47
CA THR A 248 -19.21 2.94 -20.29
C THR A 248 -20.24 1.82 -20.47
N HIS A 249 -21.23 2.01 -21.35
CA HIS A 249 -22.23 0.98 -21.68
C HIS A 249 -21.62 -0.26 -22.35
N LEU A 250 -20.46 -0.12 -23.01
CA LEU A 250 -19.75 -1.26 -23.60
C LEU A 250 -19.23 -2.19 -22.51
N TYR A 251 -18.78 -1.66 -21.37
CA TYR A 251 -18.39 -2.49 -20.24
C TYR A 251 -19.57 -3.30 -19.70
N ASP A 252 -20.72 -2.65 -19.50
CA ASP A 252 -21.92 -3.31 -18.95
C ASP A 252 -22.39 -4.47 -19.83
N THR A 253 -22.35 -4.28 -21.15
CA THR A 253 -22.88 -5.25 -22.13
C THR A 253 -21.88 -6.30 -22.61
N ALA A 254 -20.58 -6.01 -22.60
CA ALA A 254 -19.57 -6.84 -23.25
C ALA A 254 -18.42 -7.33 -22.34
N GLN A 255 -18.36 -6.99 -21.04
CA GLN A 255 -17.25 -7.43 -20.16
C GLN A 255 -17.08 -8.95 -20.04
N ASN A 256 -18.13 -9.73 -20.35
CA ASN A 256 -18.10 -11.19 -20.30
C ASN A 256 -17.65 -11.83 -21.62
N ASP A 257 -17.40 -11.05 -22.67
CA ASP A 257 -16.95 -11.53 -23.97
C ASP A 257 -15.41 -11.39 -24.06
N PRO A 258 -14.64 -12.50 -23.98
CA PRO A 258 -13.20 -12.45 -24.05
C PRO A 258 -12.66 -12.00 -25.42
N GLY A 259 -13.48 -12.01 -26.48
CA GLY A 259 -13.13 -11.46 -27.79
C GLY A 259 -13.21 -9.94 -27.86
N ARG A 260 -13.66 -9.27 -26.79
CA ARG A 260 -13.82 -7.81 -26.73
C ARG A 260 -12.91 -7.19 -25.68
N GLU A 261 -12.10 -6.23 -26.12
CA GLU A 261 -11.22 -5.44 -25.24
C GLU A 261 -11.97 -4.29 -24.56
N VAL A 262 -12.95 -4.62 -23.72
CA VAL A 262 -13.80 -3.61 -23.03
C VAL A 262 -13.54 -3.51 -21.53
N THR A 263 -12.66 -4.35 -20.96
CA THR A 263 -12.32 -4.31 -19.53
C THR A 263 -11.25 -3.26 -19.22
N SER A 264 -11.14 -2.84 -17.96
CA SER A 264 -10.19 -1.78 -17.57
C SER A 264 -8.71 -2.15 -17.68
N GLY A 265 -8.38 -3.46 -17.68
CA GLY A 265 -7.00 -3.93 -17.63
C GLY A 265 -6.24 -3.55 -16.35
N LEU A 266 -6.92 -3.02 -15.33
CA LEU A 266 -6.26 -2.48 -14.12
C LEU A 266 -5.85 -3.54 -13.10
N HIS A 267 -6.33 -4.78 -13.23
CA HIS A 267 -6.11 -5.87 -12.26
C HIS A 267 -4.64 -6.00 -11.82
N ARG A 268 -3.67 -6.01 -12.75
CA ARG A 268 -2.22 -6.13 -12.42
C ARG A 268 -1.73 -5.01 -11.51
N THR A 269 -2.30 -3.83 -11.68
CA THR A 269 -1.89 -2.61 -10.97
C THR A 269 -2.58 -2.52 -9.61
N CYS A 270 -3.83 -2.98 -9.49
CA CYS A 270 -4.55 -3.06 -8.22
C CYS A 270 -4.09 -4.24 -7.35
N ILE A 271 -3.74 -5.39 -7.94
CA ILE A 271 -3.20 -6.56 -7.21
C ILE A 271 -1.89 -6.21 -6.51
N LEU A 272 -1.05 -5.40 -7.15
CA LEU A 272 0.20 -4.89 -6.57
C LEU A 272 0.01 -3.52 -5.89
N ALA A 273 -1.25 -3.13 -5.66
CA ALA A 273 -1.64 -1.92 -4.94
C ALA A 273 -0.89 -0.64 -5.36
N ARG A 274 -0.61 -0.52 -6.66
CA ARG A 274 0.07 0.62 -7.30
C ARG A 274 -0.89 1.76 -7.66
N TYR A 275 -2.19 1.52 -7.55
CA TYR A 275 -3.24 2.48 -7.89
C TYR A 275 -4.40 2.38 -6.90
N HIS A 276 -4.75 3.49 -6.25
CA HIS A 276 -5.80 3.47 -5.23
C HIS A 276 -7.20 3.48 -5.88
N PRO A 277 -8.16 2.68 -5.37
CA PRO A 277 -9.56 2.72 -5.82
C PRO A 277 -10.29 4.08 -5.67
N LEU A 278 -9.71 5.09 -5.02
CA LEU A 278 -10.39 6.37 -4.76
C LEU A 278 -10.46 7.24 -6.02
N LYS A 279 -9.52 7.08 -6.97
CA LYS A 279 -9.52 7.83 -8.24
C LYS A 279 -10.71 7.54 -9.15
N TRP A 280 -11.47 6.48 -8.88
CA TRP A 280 -12.67 6.13 -9.66
C TRP A 280 -13.82 7.13 -9.45
N HIS A 281 -13.77 7.97 -8.41
CA HIS A 281 -14.85 8.91 -8.08
C HIS A 281 -14.71 10.30 -8.70
N VAL A 282 -13.54 10.67 -9.24
CA VAL A 282 -13.34 12.00 -9.85
C VAL A 282 -14.08 12.12 -11.20
N GLN A 283 -14.50 11.00 -11.78
CA GLN A 283 -15.37 10.78 -12.94
C GLN A 283 -16.91 10.73 -12.70
N PRO A 284 -17.77 11.72 -13.02
CA PRO A 284 -19.23 11.54 -12.94
C PRO A 284 -19.69 10.38 -13.84
N GLY A 285 -20.27 9.31 -13.24
CA GLY A 285 -20.85 8.16 -13.96
C GLY A 285 -20.27 6.79 -13.61
N ILE A 286 -19.05 6.73 -13.08
CA ILE A 286 -18.35 5.46 -12.78
C ILE A 286 -18.92 4.77 -11.53
N CYS A 287 -19.24 5.55 -10.50
CA CYS A 287 -19.81 5.02 -9.26
C CYS A 287 -21.13 4.27 -9.52
N GLN A 288 -21.93 4.69 -10.50
CA GLN A 288 -23.19 4.01 -10.82
C GLN A 288 -22.97 2.65 -11.52
N VAL A 289 -21.90 2.47 -12.29
CA VAL A 289 -21.63 1.18 -12.96
C VAL A 289 -21.10 0.15 -11.97
N PHE A 290 -20.22 0.56 -11.05
CA PHE A 290 -19.61 -0.34 -10.06
C PHE A 290 -20.51 -0.63 -8.85
N LEU A 291 -21.43 0.27 -8.48
CA LEU A 291 -22.34 0.06 -7.35
C LEU A 291 -23.69 -0.56 -7.74
N ARG A 292 -24.08 -0.55 -9.03
CA ARG A 292 -25.31 -1.19 -9.53
C ARG A 292 -25.23 -2.72 -9.63
N ARG A 293 -24.02 -3.30 -9.63
CA ARG A 293 -23.81 -4.75 -9.64
C ARG A 293 -23.31 -5.24 -8.31
#